data_AF-A0A7R8YTQ1-F1
#
_entry.id   AF-A0A7R8YTQ1-F1
#
_cell.length_a   1.000
_cell.length_b   1.000
_cell.length_c   1.000
_cell.angle_alpha   90.00
_cell.angle_beta   90.00
_cell.angle_gamma   90.00
#
_symmetry.space_group_name_H-M   'P 1'
#
loop_
_entity.id
_entity.type
_entity.pdbx_description
1 polymer ?
#
loop_
_entity_poly.entity_id
_entity_poly.type
_entity_poly.pdbx_seq_one_letter_code
_entity_poly.pdbx_strand_id
1 'polypeptide(L)'
;MDAKKQTSPQKLNPLEAIAFKKPIKLTNSLSSIPPENIICKASDGHMLVLLQMARLKGFCVECIKTSSCKNFKMKLMKISTFCPACPGGNWICQSCFKKLHN
;
A
#
# COMPACT_ATOMS: atom_id res chain seq x y z
N MET A 1 5.48 15.13 46.70
CA MET A 1 4.34 15.48 45.81
C MET A 1 4.95 15.86 44.49
N ASP A 2 5.20 14.87 43.64
CA ASP A 2 6.16 15.01 42.54
C ASP A 2 5.41 14.94 41.22
N ALA A 3 5.42 16.07 40.50
CA ALA A 3 4.60 16.34 39.34
C ALA A 3 5.00 15.51 38.12
N LYS A 4 4.03 14.76 37.59
CA LYS A 4 4.12 14.00 36.33
C LYS A 4 4.33 14.94 35.14
N LYS A 5 5.54 14.98 34.57
CA LYS A 5 5.77 15.60 33.25
C LYS A 5 5.33 14.63 32.16
N GLN A 6 4.08 14.76 31.73
CA GLN A 6 3.54 14.08 30.56
C GLN A 6 4.29 14.58 29.32
N THR A 7 5.10 13.71 28.71
CA THR A 7 5.69 13.96 27.40
C THR A 7 4.88 13.16 26.39
N SER A 8 4.03 13.88 25.64
CA SER A 8 3.15 13.34 24.62
C SER A 8 3.99 12.70 23.48
N PRO A 9 3.72 11.45 23.06
CA PRO A 9 4.37 10.92 21.87
C PRO A 9 3.83 11.65 20.64
N GLN A 10 4.66 12.50 20.05
CA GLN A 10 4.37 13.18 18.80
C GLN A 10 4.05 12.13 17.73
N LYS A 11 2.83 12.21 17.16
CA LYS A 11 2.42 11.45 15.98
C LYS A 11 3.41 11.73 14.86
N LEU A 12 4.26 10.75 14.52
CA LEU A 12 5.11 10.81 13.35
C LEU A 12 4.21 10.86 12.10
N ASN A 13 4.39 11.87 11.26
CA ASN A 13 3.71 11.98 9.96
C ASN A 13 4.18 10.82 9.05
N PRO A 14 3.27 10.01 8.46
CA PRO A 14 3.65 8.83 7.66
C PRO A 14 4.42 9.13 6.36
N LEU A 15 4.53 10.41 5.98
CA LEU A 15 5.14 10.86 4.73
C LEU A 15 6.65 11.10 4.84
N GLU A 16 7.18 11.36 6.04
CA GLU A 16 8.59 11.73 6.20
C GLU A 16 9.53 10.55 6.50
N ALA A 17 8.98 9.37 6.82
CA ALA A 17 9.76 8.15 6.99
C ALA A 17 10.21 7.50 5.66
N ILE A 18 9.96 8.14 4.52
CA ILE A 18 10.22 7.61 3.17
C ILE A 18 11.50 8.24 2.58
N ALA A 19 12.54 8.38 3.40
CA ALA A 19 13.86 8.79 2.93
C ALA A 19 14.63 7.55 2.43
N PHE A 20 14.95 7.53 1.13
CA PHE A 20 15.96 6.67 0.48
C PHE A 20 15.75 5.14 0.51
N LYS A 21 14.71 4.64 -0.17
CA LYS A 21 14.66 3.21 -0.55
C LYS A 21 14.72 3.08 -2.08
N LYS A 22 15.54 2.14 -2.57
CA LYS A 22 15.83 1.98 -4.00
C LYS A 22 14.54 1.62 -4.76
N PRO A 23 14.29 2.17 -5.96
CA PRO A 23 13.11 1.84 -6.73
C PRO A 23 13.15 0.36 -7.13
N ILE A 24 12.18 -0.42 -6.65
CA ILE A 24 12.03 -1.82 -7.01
C ILE A 24 11.35 -1.88 -8.38
N LYS A 25 11.99 -2.54 -9.34
CA LYS A 25 11.32 -3.00 -10.55
C LYS A 25 10.43 -4.16 -10.13
N LEU A 26 9.14 -4.07 -10.40
CA LEU A 26 8.24 -5.20 -10.22
C LEU A 26 8.63 -6.27 -11.25
N THR A 27 9.55 -7.16 -10.87
CA THR A 27 9.84 -8.37 -11.63
C THR A 27 8.80 -9.43 -11.25
N ASN A 28 8.56 -10.42 -12.11
CA ASN A 28 7.63 -11.51 -11.81
C ASN A 28 8.05 -12.38 -10.60
N SER A 29 9.16 -12.09 -9.94
CA SER A 29 9.68 -12.85 -8.80
C SER A 29 9.36 -12.16 -7.48
N LEU A 30 8.38 -12.72 -6.76
CA LEU A 30 7.97 -12.32 -5.40
C LEU A 30 9.14 -12.33 -4.40
N SER A 31 10.13 -13.18 -4.64
CA SER A 31 11.36 -13.35 -3.86
C SER A 31 12.31 -12.14 -3.88
N SER A 32 12.12 -11.20 -4.81
CA SER A 32 12.96 -10.00 -4.91
C SER A 32 12.35 -8.76 -4.24
N ILE A 33 11.21 -8.89 -3.55
CA ILE A 33 10.54 -7.75 -2.92
C ILE A 33 11.20 -7.50 -1.55
N PRO A 34 11.81 -6.33 -1.34
CA PRO A 34 12.40 -5.97 -0.06
C PRO A 34 11.34 -5.94 1.04
N PRO A 35 11.63 -6.51 2.23
CA PRO A 35 10.67 -6.63 3.32
C PRO A 35 10.13 -5.28 3.78
N GLU A 36 10.93 -4.22 3.64
CA GLU A 36 10.59 -2.86 4.04
C GLU A 36 9.57 -2.17 3.12
N ASN A 37 9.24 -2.80 1.99
CA ASN A 37 8.17 -2.39 1.09
C ASN A 37 6.90 -3.22 1.31
N ILE A 38 6.92 -4.24 2.17
CA ILE A 38 5.73 -5.03 2.50
C ILE A 38 4.93 -4.31 3.57
N ILE A 39 3.72 -3.86 3.22
CA ILE A 39 2.81 -3.17 4.14
C ILE A 39 2.01 -4.18 4.96
N CYS A 40 1.59 -5.28 4.32
CA CYS A 40 0.73 -6.28 4.94
C CYS A 40 0.96 -7.63 4.27
N LYS A 41 0.87 -8.71 5.06
CA LYS A 41 0.83 -10.09 4.60
C LYS A 41 -0.50 -10.69 5.02
N ALA A 42 -1.14 -11.38 4.10
CA ALA A 42 -2.32 -12.18 4.35
C ALA A 42 -1.93 -13.64 4.61
N SER A 43 -2.81 -14.38 5.26
CA SER A 43 -2.62 -15.78 5.65
C SER A 43 -2.56 -16.73 4.45
N ASP A 44 -3.18 -16.33 3.33
CA ASP A 44 -3.27 -17.06 2.06
C ASP A 44 -2.02 -16.95 1.19
N GLY A 45 -0.94 -16.34 1.71
CA GLY A 45 0.31 -16.13 0.98
C GLY A 45 0.32 -14.86 0.11
N HIS A 46 -0.76 -14.07 0.12
CA HIS A 46 -0.77 -12.77 -0.53
C HIS A 46 -0.08 -11.70 0.33
N MET A 47 0.46 -10.69 -0.35
CA MET A 47 1.12 -9.58 0.31
C MET A 47 0.82 -8.27 -0.41
N LEU A 48 0.58 -7.24 0.39
CA LEU A 48 0.38 -5.87 -0.07
C LEU A 48 1.71 -5.15 0.02
N VAL A 49 2.20 -4.68 -1.12
CA VAL A 49 3.50 -4.02 -1.23
C VAL A 49 3.35 -2.58 -1.67
N LEU A 50 4.23 -1.72 -1.16
CA LEU A 50 4.38 -0.35 -1.58
C LEU A 50 5.35 -0.28 -2.76
N LEU A 51 4.87 0.16 -3.92
CA LEU A 51 5.70 0.46 -5.07
C LEU A 51 6.17 1.92 -4.99
N GLN A 52 7.48 2.12 -4.93
CA GLN A 52 8.12 3.45 -4.88
C GLN A 52 8.46 4.01 -6.26
N MET A 53 7.89 3.45 -7.33
CA MET A 53 8.08 4.01 -8.67
C MET A 53 7.24 5.29 -8.79
N ALA A 54 7.88 6.46 -8.67
CA ALA A 54 7.23 7.77 -8.63
C ALA A 54 6.22 8.02 -9.77
N ARG A 55 6.41 7.37 -10.93
CA ARG A 55 5.55 7.49 -12.12
C ARG A 55 4.49 6.40 -12.26
N LEU A 56 4.60 5.30 -11.51
CA LEU A 56 3.68 4.17 -11.60
C LEU A 56 2.71 4.24 -10.41
N LYS A 57 1.62 4.98 -10.58
CA LYS A 57 0.51 5.00 -9.62
C LYS A 57 -0.76 4.52 -10.33
N GLY A 58 -1.36 3.44 -9.81
CA GLY A 58 -2.60 2.87 -10.31
C GLY A 58 -3.82 3.36 -9.54
N PHE A 59 -5.01 2.91 -9.94
CA PHE A 59 -6.23 3.01 -9.13
C PHE A 59 -6.53 1.64 -8.54
N CYS A 60 -7.17 1.60 -7.37
CA CYS A 60 -7.62 0.35 -6.79
C CYS A 60 -8.66 -0.30 -7.71
N VAL A 61 -8.36 -1.50 -8.23
CA VAL A 61 -9.22 -2.24 -9.16
C VAL A 61 -10.59 -2.54 -8.53
N GLU A 62 -10.61 -2.91 -7.25
CA GLU A 62 -11.87 -3.17 -6.53
C GLU A 62 -12.68 -1.90 -6.28
N CYS A 63 -12.02 -0.77 -6.00
CA CYS A 63 -12.72 0.50 -5.90
C CYS A 63 -13.30 0.94 -7.25
N ILE A 64 -12.61 0.65 -8.37
CA ILE A 64 -13.15 0.94 -9.71
C ILE A 64 -14.41 0.12 -9.96
N LYS A 65 -14.38 -1.19 -9.70
CA LYS A 65 -15.52 -2.09 -9.91
C LYS A 65 -16.74 -1.68 -9.09
N THR A 66 -16.53 -1.26 -7.84
CA THR A 66 -17.60 -0.84 -6.92
C THR A 66 -18.06 0.59 -7.15
N SER A 67 -17.21 1.47 -7.67
CA SER A 67 -17.62 2.81 -8.06
C SER A 67 -18.43 2.70 -9.36
N SER A 68 -19.75 2.71 -9.28
CA SER A 68 -20.66 2.75 -10.45
C SER A 68 -20.48 4.02 -11.33
N CYS A 69 -19.45 4.83 -11.07
CA CYS A 69 -19.15 6.07 -11.74
C CYS A 69 -18.23 5.85 -12.94
N LYS A 70 -18.72 6.19 -14.15
CA LYS A 70 -17.89 6.29 -15.37
C LYS A 70 -16.68 7.23 -15.19
N ASN A 71 -16.75 8.18 -14.24
CA ASN A 71 -15.69 9.15 -13.93
C ASN A 71 -14.88 8.79 -12.66
N PHE A 72 -14.62 7.50 -12.41
CA PHE A 72 -13.87 7.06 -11.22
C PHE A 72 -12.51 7.76 -11.08
N LYS A 73 -11.87 8.17 -12.18
CA LYS A 73 -10.58 8.88 -12.19
C LYS A 73 -10.60 10.22 -11.44
N MET A 74 -11.77 10.85 -11.31
CA MET A 74 -11.95 12.11 -10.56
C MET A 74 -12.28 11.87 -9.09
N LYS A 75 -12.81 10.70 -8.74
CA LYS A 75 -13.32 10.37 -7.40
C LYS A 75 -12.38 9.50 -6.59
N LEU A 76 -11.61 8.64 -7.25
CA LEU A 76 -10.68 7.73 -6.61
C LEU A 76 -9.29 8.33 -6.57
N MET A 77 -8.62 8.16 -5.44
CA MET A 77 -7.22 8.50 -5.31
C MET A 77 -6.36 7.43 -5.97
N LYS A 78 -5.30 7.86 -6.66
CA LYS A 78 -4.28 6.92 -7.12
C LYS A 78 -3.55 6.33 -5.92
N ILE A 79 -3.25 5.05 -6.00
CA ILE A 79 -2.54 4.27 -4.98
C ILE A 79 -1.16 3.88 -5.49
N SER A 80 -0.26 3.65 -4.55
CA SER A 80 1.08 3.08 -4.76
C SER A 80 1.16 1.64 -4.25
N THR A 81 0.03 1.03 -3.88
CA THR A 81 -0.03 -0.30 -3.29
C THR A 81 -0.46 -1.35 -4.30
N PHE A 82 0.20 -2.50 -4.24
CA PHE A 82 0.08 -3.56 -5.23
C PHE A 82 0.15 -4.93 -4.57
N CYS A 83 -0.57 -5.92 -5.09
CA CYS A 83 -0.44 -7.32 -4.71
C CYS A 83 0.17 -8.12 -5.87
N PRO A 84 1.43 -8.60 -5.74
CA PRO A 84 2.09 -9.34 -6.82
C PRO A 84 1.69 -10.81 -6.89
N ALA A 85 1.15 -11.37 -5.81
CA ALA A 85 0.66 -12.75 -5.77
C ALA A 85 -0.70 -12.93 -6.48
N CYS A 86 -1.47 -11.84 -6.66
CA CYS A 86 -2.70 -11.90 -7.44
C CYS A 86 -2.40 -12.23 -8.92
N PRO A 87 -3.26 -13.00 -9.60
CA PRO A 87 -3.13 -13.25 -11.03
C PRO A 87 -2.99 -11.95 -11.83
N GLY A 88 -1.90 -11.81 -12.60
CA GLY A 88 -1.58 -10.61 -13.37
C GLY A 88 -1.09 -9.41 -12.55
N GLY A 89 -1.05 -9.54 -11.22
CA GLY A 89 -0.65 -8.50 -10.29
C GLY A 89 -1.70 -7.39 -10.16
N ASN A 90 -2.14 -7.11 -8.93
CA ASN A 90 -3.34 -6.29 -8.71
C ASN A 90 -3.04 -4.97 -8.00
N TRP A 91 -3.48 -3.85 -8.58
CA TRP A 91 -3.49 -2.56 -7.90
C TRP A 91 -4.65 -2.52 -6.92
N ILE A 92 -4.34 -2.55 -5.63
CA ILE A 92 -5.35 -2.70 -4.58
C ILE A 92 -5.00 -1.86 -3.37
N CYS A 93 -5.98 -1.13 -2.84
CA CYS A 93 -5.80 -0.35 -1.61
C CYS A 93 -5.81 -1.28 -0.39
N GLN A 94 -5.26 -0.82 0.73
CA GLN A 94 -5.16 -1.64 1.95
C GLN A 94 -6.52 -2.14 2.44
N SER A 95 -7.57 -1.31 2.37
CA SER A 95 -8.91 -1.70 2.80
C SER A 95 -9.52 -2.80 1.93
N CYS A 96 -9.35 -2.74 0.61
CA CYS A 96 -9.81 -3.78 -0.29
C CYS A 96 -8.98 -5.05 -0.16
N PHE A 97 -7.67 -4.92 0.06
CA PHE A 97 -6.77 -6.05 0.27
C PHE A 97 -7.22 -6.90 1.46
N LYS A 98 -7.45 -6.27 2.62
CA LYS A 98 -7.94 -6.96 3.82
C LYS A 98 -9.30 -7.62 3.64
N LYS A 99 -10.17 -7.07 2.79
CA LYS A 99 -11.48 -7.68 2.50
C LYS A 99 -11.38 -8.90 1.59
N LEU A 100 -10.43 -8.89 0.65
CA LEU A 100 -10.26 -9.98 -0.31
C LEU A 100 -9.39 -11.13 0.22
N HIS A 101 -8.41 -10.83 1.07
CA HIS A 101 -7.40 -11.77 1.56
C HIS A 101 -7.49 -11.99 3.08
N ASN A 102 -8.70 -12.01 3.63
CA ASN A 102 -8.93 -12.18 5.07
C ASN A 102 -8.81 -13.65 5.49
#